data_AF-A0A650A714-F1
#
_entry.id   AF-A0A650A714-F1
#
_cell.length_a   1.000
_cell.length_b   1.000
_cell.length_c   1.000
_cell.angle_alpha   90.00
_cell.angle_beta   90.00
_cell.angle_gamma   90.00
#
_symmetry.space_group_name_H-M   'P 1'
#
loop_
_entity.id
_entity.type
_entity.pdbx_description
1 polymer ?
#
loop_
_entity_poly.entity_id
_entity_poly.type
_entity_poly.pdbx_seq_one_letter_code
_entity_poly.pdbx_strand_id
1 'polypeptide(L)'
;MVSAVDAVGLAVIVLANTAIAALLTRFFRVRLQTKWGGPVFAVLLGSLTLVISTLVLGGFLQLGPNLQSHGTVIGITIVAPLAVGLTFDYFWMPAPAEIDLPERDEQRPPESR
;
A
#
# COMPACT_ATOMS: atom_id res chain seq x y z
N MET A 1 19.71 -22.69 6.07
CA MET A 1 19.95 -22.33 4.65
C MET A 1 18.59 -21.92 4.09
N VAL A 2 18.44 -20.75 3.47
CA VAL A 2 17.15 -20.32 2.90
C VAL A 2 16.99 -20.98 1.54
N SER A 3 15.86 -21.65 1.28
CA SER A 3 15.62 -22.24 -0.04
C SER A 3 15.20 -21.15 -1.05
N ALA A 4 15.36 -21.43 -2.34
CA ALA A 4 14.87 -20.52 -3.39
C ALA A 4 13.36 -20.29 -3.29
N VAL A 5 12.60 -21.32 -2.92
CA VAL A 5 11.15 -21.24 -2.71
C VAL A 5 10.80 -20.30 -1.55
N ASP A 6 11.53 -20.39 -0.45
CA ASP A 6 11.33 -19.49 0.70
C ASP A 6 11.63 -18.04 0.32
N ALA A 7 12.73 -17.80 -0.39
CA ALA A 7 13.09 -16.46 -0.84
C ALA A 7 12.02 -15.85 -1.75
N VAL A 8 11.47 -16.65 -2.67
CA VAL A 8 10.36 -16.22 -3.54
C VAL A 8 9.10 -15.95 -2.71
N GLY A 9 8.75 -16.81 -1.77
CA GLY A 9 7.60 -16.61 -0.88
C GLY A 9 7.70 -15.30 -0.08
N LEU A 10 8.88 -15.00 0.46
CA LEU A 10 9.12 -13.73 1.16
C LEU A 10 9.01 -12.54 0.21
N ALA A 11 9.57 -12.64 -1.00
CA ALA A 11 9.47 -11.59 -2.00
C ALA A 11 8.00 -11.31 -2.38
N VAL A 12 7.19 -12.35 -2.55
CA VAL A 12 5.74 -12.20 -2.81
C VAL A 12 5.05 -11.47 -1.66
N ILE A 13 5.34 -11.82 -0.41
CA ILE A 13 4.78 -11.13 0.77
C ILE A 13 5.14 -9.65 0.75
N VAL A 14 6.43 -9.32 0.58
CA VAL A 14 6.92 -7.95 0.61
C VAL A 14 6.31 -7.12 -0.52
N LEU A 15 6.25 -7.67 -1.74
CA LEU A 15 5.67 -6.99 -2.90
C LEU A 15 4.16 -6.78 -2.73
N ALA A 16 3.43 -7.80 -2.28
CA ALA A 16 1.99 -7.71 -2.02
C ALA A 16 1.70 -6.64 -0.95
N ASN A 17 2.43 -6.67 0.15
CA ASN A 17 2.28 -5.69 1.22
C ASN A 17 2.65 -4.28 0.76
N THR A 18 3.65 -4.13 -0.10
CA THR A 18 4.03 -2.81 -0.64
C THR A 18 2.94 -2.27 -1.56
N ALA A 19 2.37 -3.12 -2.42
CA ALA A 19 1.25 -2.75 -3.26
C ALA A 19 0.01 -2.35 -2.43
N ILE A 20 -0.34 -3.13 -1.40
CA ILE A 20 -1.43 -2.80 -0.48
C ILE A 20 -1.18 -1.44 0.19
N ALA A 21 0.03 -1.22 0.72
CA ALA A 21 0.38 0.04 1.37
C ALA A 21 0.27 1.26 0.42
N ALA A 22 0.77 1.12 -0.81
CA ALA A 22 0.68 2.17 -1.81
C ALA A 22 -0.78 2.48 -2.19
N LEU A 23 -1.60 1.44 -2.42
CA LEU A 23 -3.02 1.60 -2.77
C LEU A 23 -3.84 2.22 -1.63
N LEU A 24 -3.62 1.79 -0.38
CA LEU A 24 -4.28 2.38 0.78
C LEU A 24 -3.87 3.84 0.96
N THR A 25 -2.58 4.15 0.82
CA THR A 25 -2.08 5.52 0.87
C THR A 25 -2.77 6.38 -0.18
N ARG A 26 -2.79 5.92 -1.44
CA ARG A 26 -3.47 6.62 -2.53
C ARG A 26 -4.95 6.82 -2.24
N PHE A 27 -5.63 5.78 -1.77
CA PHE A 27 -7.05 5.82 -1.42
C PHE A 27 -7.33 6.90 -0.36
N PHE A 28 -6.59 6.92 0.74
CA PHE A 28 -6.80 7.92 1.78
C PHE A 28 -6.46 9.33 1.30
N ARG A 29 -5.44 9.50 0.46
CA ARG A 29 -5.09 10.81 -0.12
C ARG A 29 -6.17 11.34 -1.07
N VAL A 30 -6.88 10.47 -1.77
CA VAL A 30 -8.03 10.83 -2.62
C VAL A 30 -9.28 11.13 -1.77
N ARG A 31 -9.53 10.35 -0.72
CA ARG A 31 -10.79 10.41 0.04
C ARG A 31 -10.78 11.42 1.18
N LEU A 32 -9.62 11.73 1.76
CA LEU A 32 -9.49 12.63 2.90
C LEU A 32 -8.94 13.98 2.46
N GLN A 33 -9.79 14.99 2.49
CA GLN A 33 -9.46 16.38 2.12
C GLN A 33 -8.82 17.15 3.29
N THR A 34 -7.99 16.48 4.09
CA THR A 34 -7.28 17.10 5.21
C THR A 34 -5.78 16.89 5.09
N LYS A 35 -4.98 17.84 5.58
CA LYS A 35 -3.51 17.81 5.46
C LYS A 35 -2.89 16.55 6.09
N TRP A 36 -3.45 16.08 7.20
CA TRP A 36 -2.92 14.95 7.97
C TRP A 36 -3.76 13.68 7.92
N GLY A 37 -4.99 13.74 7.39
CA GLY A 37 -5.86 12.56 7.33
C GLY A 37 -5.26 11.45 6.48
N GLY A 38 -4.83 11.77 5.26
CA GLY A 38 -4.17 10.82 4.35
C GLY A 38 -3.06 9.99 5.02
N PRO A 39 -1.96 10.62 5.50
CA PRO A 39 -0.83 9.89 6.03
C PRO A 39 -1.14 9.19 7.36
N VAL A 40 -1.95 9.80 8.25
CA VAL A 40 -2.28 9.18 9.55
C VAL A 40 -3.11 7.91 9.36
N PHE A 41 -4.15 7.96 8.53
CA PHE A 41 -4.97 6.77 8.25
C PHE A 41 -4.19 5.71 7.46
N ALA A 42 -3.32 6.12 6.52
CA ALA A 42 -2.44 5.19 5.84
C ALA A 42 -1.50 4.46 6.81
N VAL A 43 -0.92 5.15 7.79
CA VAL A 43 -0.05 4.50 8.80
C VAL A 43 -0.86 3.56 9.69
N LEU A 44 -1.97 4.03 10.27
CA LEU A 44 -2.74 3.24 11.25
C LEU A 44 -3.44 2.05 10.59
N LEU A 45 -4.26 2.32 9.57
CA LEU A 45 -5.03 1.27 8.90
C LEU A 45 -4.14 0.44 7.97
N GLY A 46 -3.15 1.05 7.32
CA GLY A 46 -2.17 0.30 6.53
C GLY A 46 -1.40 -0.69 7.38
N SER A 47 -0.86 -0.28 8.55
CA SER A 47 -0.18 -1.22 9.45
C SER A 47 -1.09 -2.38 9.85
N LEU A 48 -2.35 -2.11 10.21
CA LEU A 48 -3.31 -3.16 10.55
C LEU A 48 -3.57 -4.11 9.37
N THR A 49 -3.79 -3.57 8.17
CA THR A 49 -3.99 -4.38 6.96
C THR A 49 -2.75 -5.22 6.63
N LEU A 50 -1.54 -4.68 6.80
CA LEU A 50 -0.31 -5.43 6.56
C LEU A 50 -0.07 -6.52 7.59
N VAL A 51 -0.48 -6.33 8.85
CA VAL A 51 -0.49 -7.41 9.84
C VAL A 51 -1.40 -8.54 9.37
N ILE A 52 -2.65 -8.22 8.98
CA ILE A 52 -3.61 -9.22 8.49
C ILE A 52 -3.05 -9.95 7.25
N SER A 53 -2.51 -9.20 6.29
CA SER A 53 -1.89 -9.76 5.09
C SER A 53 -0.72 -10.68 5.43
N THR A 54 0.16 -10.26 6.36
CA THR A 54 1.31 -11.08 6.80
C THR A 54 0.85 -12.38 7.45
N LEU A 55 -0.20 -12.34 8.29
CA LEU A 55 -0.76 -13.54 8.92
C LEU A 55 -1.39 -14.48 7.90
N VAL A 56 -2.08 -13.95 6.88
CA VAL A 56 -2.67 -14.77 5.81
C VAL A 56 -1.58 -15.38 4.93
N LEU A 57 -0.66 -14.58 4.42
CA LEU A 57 0.35 -15.04 3.47
C LEU A 57 1.42 -15.92 4.13
N GLY A 58 1.99 -15.47 5.25
CA GLY A 58 3.06 -16.20 5.94
C GLY A 58 2.55 -17.26 6.91
N GLY A 59 1.37 -17.08 7.50
CA GLY A 59 0.78 -18.03 8.45
C GLY A 59 -0.12 -19.06 7.79
N PHE A 60 -1.19 -18.60 7.13
CA PHE A 60 -2.19 -19.49 6.54
C PHE A 60 -1.70 -20.17 5.25
N LEU A 61 -1.08 -19.41 4.33
CA LEU A 61 -0.52 -19.94 3.08
C LEU A 61 0.93 -20.44 3.22
N GLN A 62 1.53 -20.26 4.41
CA GLN A 62 2.89 -20.73 4.74
C GLN A 62 3.96 -20.24 3.74
N LEU A 63 3.82 -19.01 3.23
CA LEU A 63 4.81 -18.42 2.33
C LEU A 63 6.00 -17.85 3.10
N GLY A 64 7.20 -18.07 2.57
CA GLY A 64 8.43 -17.46 3.06
C GLY A 64 9.11 -18.23 4.20
N PRO A 65 10.36 -17.85 4.54
CA PRO A 65 11.13 -18.53 5.58
C PRO A 65 10.68 -18.11 6.97
N ASN A 66 11.05 -18.92 7.96
CA ASN A 66 11.03 -18.48 9.35
C ASN A 66 12.17 -17.47 9.62
N LEU A 67 11.81 -16.19 9.75
CA LEU A 67 12.73 -15.07 9.96
C LEU A 67 13.38 -15.00 11.36
N GLN A 68 13.15 -15.99 12.23
CA GLN A 68 13.76 -16.20 13.57
C GLN A 68 13.48 -15.11 14.62
N SER A 69 13.05 -13.91 14.22
CA SER A 69 12.79 -12.77 15.11
C SER A 69 11.51 -12.06 14.72
N HIS A 70 10.66 -11.78 15.72
CA HIS A 70 9.45 -10.98 15.54
C HIS A 70 9.75 -9.58 15.00
N GLY A 71 10.85 -8.97 15.45
CA GLY A 71 11.27 -7.64 14.98
C GLY A 71 11.62 -7.65 13.49
N THR A 72 12.27 -8.72 13.01
CA THR A 72 12.60 -8.90 11.59
C THR A 72 11.35 -9.09 10.74
N VAL A 73 10.38 -9.89 11.22
CA VAL A 73 9.08 -10.04 10.54
C VAL A 73 8.40 -8.68 10.40
N ILE A 74 8.22 -7.94 11.51
CA ILE A 74 7.56 -6.63 11.49
C ILE A 74 8.31 -5.64 10.61
N GLY A 75 9.64 -5.59 10.72
CA GLY A 75 10.47 -4.67 9.93
C GLY A 75 10.34 -4.91 8.43
N ILE A 76 10.43 -6.17 8.00
CA ILE A 76 10.47 -6.54 6.58
C ILE A 76 9.06 -6.58 5.96
N THR A 77 8.06 -7.10 6.67
CA THR A 77 6.73 -7.33 6.07
C THR A 77 5.74 -6.19 6.33
N ILE A 78 6.01 -5.30 7.30
CA ILE A 78 5.09 -4.22 7.65
C ILE A 78 5.77 -2.87 7.46
N VAL A 79 6.84 -2.59 8.21
CA VAL A 79 7.44 -1.25 8.27
C VAL A 79 8.03 -0.86 6.92
N ALA A 80 8.84 -1.72 6.31
CA ALA A 80 9.47 -1.43 5.02
C ALA A 80 8.43 -1.23 3.89
N PRO A 81 7.44 -2.14 3.69
CA PRO A 81 6.38 -1.94 2.70
C PRO A 81 5.57 -0.67 2.92
N LEU A 82 5.22 -0.36 4.16
CA LEU A 82 4.46 0.85 4.50
C LEU A 82 5.27 2.11 4.19
N ALA A 83 6.54 2.15 4.58
CA ALA A 83 7.45 3.27 4.30
C ALA A 83 7.65 3.47 2.80
N VAL A 84 7.84 2.39 2.04
CA VAL A 84 7.98 2.44 0.57
C VAL A 84 6.68 2.92 -0.07
N GLY A 85 5.53 2.37 0.31
CA GLY A 85 4.22 2.76 -0.24
C GLY A 85 3.89 4.23 0.01
N LEU A 86 4.13 4.71 1.23
CA LEU A 86 3.99 6.14 1.57
C LEU A 86 4.94 7.01 0.77
N THR A 87 6.21 6.62 0.69
CA THR A 87 7.23 7.40 -0.02
C THR A 87 6.92 7.49 -1.51
N PHE A 88 6.53 6.37 -2.11
CA PHE A 88 6.13 6.31 -3.51
C PHE A 88 4.95 7.23 -3.82
N ASP A 89 3.88 7.23 -3.00
CA ASP A 89 2.71 8.09 -3.27
C ASP A 89 2.98 9.58 -2.98
N TYR A 90 3.67 9.90 -1.88
CA TYR A 90 3.84 11.29 -1.46
C TYR A 90 4.96 12.03 -2.21
N PHE A 91 6.04 11.33 -2.59
CA PHE A 91 7.20 11.97 -3.21
C PHE A 91 7.31 11.73 -4.72
N TRP A 92 6.77 10.63 -5.25
CA TRP A 92 6.85 10.31 -6.69
C TRP A 92 5.54 10.52 -7.46
N MET A 93 4.38 10.55 -6.79
CA MET A 93 3.09 10.75 -7.46
C MET A 93 2.52 12.15 -7.22
N PRO A 94 2.02 12.82 -8.29
CA PRO A 94 1.30 14.09 -8.15
C PRO A 94 0.14 13.97 -7.16
N ALA A 95 -0.15 15.08 -6.48
CA ALA A 95 -1.27 15.10 -5.55
C ALA A 95 -2.58 14.89 -6.29
N PRO A 96 -3.54 14.13 -5.73
CA PRO A 96 -4.83 13.94 -6.38
C PRO A 96 -5.55 15.25 -6.76
N ALA A 97 -5.35 16.32 -5.97
CA ALA A 97 -5.94 17.64 -6.23
C ALA A 97 -5.24 18.42 -7.35
N GLU A 98 -4.04 18.01 -7.78
CA GLU A 98 -3.29 18.62 -8.88
C GLU A 98 -3.58 17.94 -10.22
N ILE A 99 -4.34 16.84 -10.22
CA ILE A 99 -4.70 16.11 -11.43
C ILE A 99 -6.03 16.65 -11.96
N ASP A 100 -5.96 17.34 -13.10
CA ASP A 100 -7.15 17.68 -13.88
C ASP A 100 -7.79 16.41 -14.45
N LEU A 101 -9.06 16.19 -14.10
CA LEU A 101 -9.85 15.07 -14.60
C LEU A 101 -10.64 15.51 -15.84
N PRO A 102 -10.85 14.63 -16.83
CA PRO A 102 -11.71 14.95 -17.96
C PRO A 102 -13.13 15.30 -17.48
N GLU A 103 -13.73 16.27 -18.17
CA GLU A 103 -15.11 16.71 -17.94
C GLU A 103 -16.04 15.50 -18.02
N ARG A 104 -16.93 15.35 -17.04
CA ARG A 104 -17.96 14.30 -17.10
C ARG A 104 -18.95 14.69 -18.17
N ASP A 105 -19.43 13.74 -18.97
CA ASP A 105 -20.39 14.01 -20.06
C ASP A 105 -21.67 14.70 -19.57
N GLU A 106 -22.05 14.52 -18.29
CA GLU A 106 -23.15 15.23 -17.63
C GLU A 106 -22.95 16.74 -17.49
N GLN A 107 -21.70 17.21 -17.58
CA GLN A 107 -21.31 18.62 -17.52
C GLN A 107 -21.08 19.20 -18.93
N ARG A 108 -21.14 18.38 -19.99
CA ARG A 108 -20.98 18.83 -21.37
C ARG A 108 -22.23 19.64 -21.78
N PRO A 109 -22.08 20.93 -22.15
CA PRO A 109 -23.20 21.70 -22.68
C PRO A 109 -23.80 21.01 -23.90
N PRO A 110 -25.14 21.04 -24.10
CA PRO A 110 -25.74 20.48 -25.30
C PRO A 110 -25.15 21.16 -26.54
N GLU A 111 -24.68 20.36 -27.50
CA GLU A 111 -24.18 20.89 -28.78
C GLU A 111 -25.29 21.71 -29.46
N SER A 112 -25.04 23.00 -29.64
CA SER A 112 -25.92 23.87 -30.42
C SER A 112 -25.85 23.47 -31.90
N ARG A 113 -26.86 22.75 -32.38
CA ARG A 113 -27.13 22.56 -33.81
C ARG A 113 -27.93 23.72 -34.39
#